data_AF-A0A1E4SWT4-F1
#
_entry.id   AF-A0A1E4SWT4-F1
#
_cell.length_a   1.000
_cell.length_b   1.000
_cell.length_c   1.000
_cell.angle_alpha   90.00
_cell.angle_beta   90.00
_cell.angle_gamma   90.00
#
_symmetry.space_group_name_H-M   'P 1'
#
loop_
_entity.id
_entity.type
_entity.pdbx_description
1 polymer ?
#
loop_
_entity_poly.entity_id
_entity_poly.type
_entity_poly.pdbx_seq_one_letter_code
_entity_poly.pdbx_strand_id
1 'polypeptide(L)'
;FANVGQGLIGKYKNLMMQYWQETINSIEHDDHDFKNHQLPLARIKKVMKTDEEVKMISAEAPILFAKGCDIFITELTMRAWIHAEENKRRTLQKSDIAAALQKSDMFDFLIDIVPR
;
A
#
# COMPACT_ATOMS: atom_id res chain seq x y z
N PHE A 1 13.16 -6.68 2.16
CA PHE A 1 12.60 -6.96 0.81
C PHE A 1 11.87 -8.29 0.66
N ALA A 2 11.79 -9.18 1.67
CA ALA A 2 11.10 -10.46 1.52
C ALA A 2 9.63 -10.29 1.06
N ASN A 3 8.90 -9.36 1.70
CA ASN A 3 7.49 -9.09 1.39
C ASN A 3 7.27 -8.55 -0.03
N VAL A 4 8.22 -7.77 -0.57
CA VAL A 4 8.13 -7.16 -1.91
C VAL A 4 7.91 -8.21 -3.00
N GLY A 5 8.61 -9.35 -2.93
CA GLY A 5 8.47 -10.43 -3.90
C GLY A 5 7.51 -11.55 -3.49
N GLN A 6 6.96 -11.51 -2.27
CA GLN A 6 6.17 -12.60 -1.73
C GLN A 6 4.87 -12.80 -2.52
N GLY A 7 4.59 -14.04 -2.90
CA GLY A 7 3.40 -14.39 -3.69
C GLY A 7 3.45 -13.97 -5.17
N LEU A 8 4.52 -13.30 -5.62
CA LEU A 8 4.69 -12.85 -7.00
C LEU A 8 5.70 -13.71 -7.74
N ILE A 9 5.45 -13.91 -9.04
CA ILE A 9 6.30 -14.72 -9.92
C ILE A 9 6.61 -13.99 -11.24
N GLY A 10 7.69 -14.40 -11.90
CA GLY A 10 8.07 -13.94 -13.24
C GLY A 10 8.12 -12.41 -13.37
N LYS A 11 7.52 -11.90 -14.44
CA LYS A 11 7.52 -10.46 -14.75
C LYS A 11 6.93 -9.58 -13.63
N TYR A 12 5.94 -10.09 -12.89
CA TYR A 12 5.26 -9.34 -11.85
C TYR A 12 6.13 -9.13 -10.61
N LYS A 13 6.96 -10.12 -10.26
CA LYS A 13 7.97 -9.98 -9.21
C LYS A 13 9.00 -8.91 -9.58
N ASN A 14 9.49 -8.92 -10.82
CA ASN A 14 10.47 -7.94 -11.29
C ASN A 14 9.90 -6.52 -11.31
N LEU A 15 8.66 -6.36 -11.78
CA LEU A 15 7.95 -5.08 -11.77
C LEU A 15 7.82 -4.52 -10.35
N MET A 16 7.43 -5.36 -9.39
CA MET A 16 7.29 -4.95 -8.00
C MET A 16 8.63 -4.57 -7.36
N MET A 17 9.69 -5.34 -7.65
CA MET A 17 11.05 -5.01 -7.19
C MET A 17 11.53 -3.67 -7.75
N GLN A 18 11.26 -3.40 -9.04
CA GLN A 18 11.61 -2.13 -9.67
C GLN A 18 10.84 -0.96 -9.03
N TYR A 19 9.53 -1.09 -8.86
CA TYR A 19 8.71 -0.08 -8.18
C TYR A 19 9.25 0.28 -6.80
N TRP A 20 9.61 -0.72 -5.99
CA TRP A 20 10.17 -0.49 -4.66
C TRP A 20 11.57 0.14 -4.71
N GLN A 21 12.42 -0.23 -5.67
CA GLN A 21 13.73 0.40 -5.84
C GLN A 21 13.59 1.88 -6.23
N GLU A 22 12.71 2.20 -7.17
CA GLU A 22 12.42 3.58 -7.57
C GLU A 22 11.83 4.39 -6.40
N THR A 23 10.93 3.78 -5.64
CA THR A 23 10.32 4.39 -4.44
C THR A 23 11.38 4.71 -3.38
N ILE A 24 12.29 3.78 -3.09
CA ILE A 24 13.38 4.00 -2.13
C ILE A 24 14.32 5.08 -2.62
N ASN A 25 14.73 5.03 -3.89
CA ASN A 25 15.61 6.03 -4.47
C ASN A 25 15.02 7.44 -4.35
N SER A 26 13.73 7.61 -4.67
CA SER A 26 13.01 8.88 -4.50
C SER A 26 12.98 9.33 -3.04
N ILE A 27 12.70 8.43 -2.09
CA ILE A 27 12.71 8.75 -0.66
C ILE A 27 14.10 9.21 -0.18
N GLU A 28 15.17 8.61 -0.69
CA GLU A 28 16.53 8.91 -0.23
C GLU A 28 17.14 10.17 -0.87
N HIS A 29 16.78 10.49 -2.12
CA HIS A 29 17.53 11.46 -2.93
C HIS A 29 16.72 12.70 -3.35
N ASP A 30 15.39 12.67 -3.31
CA ASP A 30 14.58 13.81 -3.73
C ASP A 30 14.46 14.86 -2.61
N ASP A 31 14.24 16.12 -3.01
CA ASP A 31 13.83 17.18 -2.08
C ASP A 31 12.34 17.01 -1.71
N HIS A 32 12.08 16.68 -0.45
CA HIS A 32 10.72 16.36 0.01
C HIS A 32 9.96 17.60 0.51
N ASP A 33 8.84 17.92 -0.13
CA ASP A 33 7.87 18.88 0.39
C ASP A 33 6.89 18.19 1.36
N PHE A 34 7.17 18.28 2.65
CA PHE A 34 6.32 17.74 3.72
C PHE A 34 5.03 18.53 3.97
N LYS A 35 4.64 19.46 3.09
CA LYS A 35 3.35 20.16 3.20
C LYS A 35 2.31 19.56 2.26
N ASN A 36 2.73 19.09 1.09
CA ASN A 36 1.84 18.62 0.04
C ASN A 36 1.86 17.09 -0.05
N HIS A 37 0.76 16.47 0.37
CA HIS A 37 0.59 15.02 0.35
C HIS A 37 -0.67 14.63 -0.43
N GLN A 38 -0.64 13.48 -1.11
CA GLN A 38 -1.83 12.91 -1.79
C GLN A 38 -2.99 12.67 -0.82
N LEU A 39 -2.66 12.30 0.43
CA LEU A 39 -3.63 12.03 1.49
C LEU A 39 -3.63 13.18 2.52
N PRO A 40 -4.81 13.73 2.87
CA PRO A 40 -4.89 14.84 3.81
C PRO A 40 -4.53 14.43 5.23
N LEU A 41 -3.48 15.04 5.80
CA LEU A 41 -2.96 14.72 7.15
C LEU A 41 -4.02 14.78 8.25
N ALA A 42 -4.97 15.71 8.15
CA ALA A 42 -6.07 15.83 9.10
C ALA A 42 -6.98 14.59 9.12
N ARG A 43 -7.19 13.92 7.98
CA ARG A 43 -7.98 12.69 7.90
C ARG A 43 -7.21 11.49 8.44
N ILE A 44 -5.91 11.41 8.15
CA ILE A 44 -5.01 10.39 8.73
C ILE A 44 -5.03 10.50 10.25
N LYS A 45 -4.81 11.71 10.78
CA LYS A 45 -4.86 11.98 12.23
C LYS A 45 -6.23 11.61 12.83
N LYS A 46 -7.33 11.86 12.11
CA LYS A 46 -8.68 11.47 12.55
C LYS A 46 -8.86 9.96 12.63
N VAL A 47 -8.34 9.20 11.67
CA VAL A 47 -8.35 7.72 11.71
C VAL A 47 -7.50 7.21 12.86
N MET A 48 -6.28 7.74 13.06
CA MET A 48 -5.45 7.36 14.21
C MET A 48 -6.14 7.62 15.57
N LYS A 49 -7.00 8.65 15.64
CA LYS A 49 -7.78 9.03 16.82
C LYS A 49 -9.07 8.26 17.03
N THR A 50 -9.42 7.32 16.15
CA THR A 50 -10.56 6.41 16.43
C THR A 50 -10.21 5.40 17.50
N ASP A 51 -8.92 5.15 17.73
CA ASP A 51 -8.44 4.39 18.87
C ASP A 51 -8.42 5.29 20.12
N GLU A 52 -9.21 4.92 21.12
CA GLU A 52 -9.37 5.66 22.38
C GLU A 52 -8.08 5.73 23.21
N GLU A 53 -7.15 4.79 23.01
CA GLU A 53 -5.87 4.77 23.72
C GLU A 53 -4.88 5.82 23.19
N VAL A 54 -5.12 6.36 21.99
CA VAL A 54 -4.23 7.33 21.34
C VAL A 54 -4.47 8.74 21.89
N LYS A 55 -3.60 9.19 22.81
CA LYS A 55 -3.70 10.52 23.46
C LYS A 55 -3.08 11.66 22.66
N MET A 56 -1.83 11.56 22.26
CA MET A 56 -1.13 12.59 21.48
C MET A 56 -0.52 11.94 20.24
N ILE A 57 -0.45 12.71 19.15
CA ILE A 57 0.10 12.25 17.88
C ILE A 57 1.15 13.26 17.45
N SER A 58 2.40 12.80 17.31
CA SER A 58 3.50 13.60 16.74
C SER A 58 3.14 14.06 15.33
N ALA A 59 3.62 15.24 14.92
CA ALA A 59 3.42 15.75 13.57
C ALA A 59 4.04 14.83 12.50
N GLU A 60 5.09 14.08 12.85
CA GLU A 60 5.80 13.15 11.96
C GLU A 60 4.95 11.92 11.61
N ALA A 61 4.11 11.44 12.53
CA ALA A 61 3.38 10.19 12.31
C ALA A 61 2.36 10.28 11.15
N PRO A 62 1.52 11.33 11.04
CA PRO A 62 0.66 11.50 9.87
C PRO A 62 1.42 11.66 8.54
N ILE A 63 2.61 12.27 8.57
CA ILE A 63 3.46 12.43 7.38
C ILE A 63 3.96 11.07 6.89
N LEU A 64 4.48 10.25 7.81
CA LEU A 64 4.91 8.88 7.52
C LEU A 64 3.76 8.02 7.02
N PHE A 65 2.58 8.11 7.65
CA PHE A 65 1.39 7.41 7.18
C PHE A 65 0.94 7.89 5.80
N ALA A 66 1.04 9.19 5.49
CA ALA A 66 0.66 9.68 4.17
C ALA A 66 1.49 9.01 3.07
N LYS A 67 2.82 8.94 3.24
CA LYS A 67 3.72 8.26 2.29
C LYS A 67 3.55 6.74 2.32
N GLY A 68 3.46 6.14 3.50
CA GLY A 68 3.27 4.69 3.65
C GLY A 68 1.97 4.19 3.06
N CYS A 69 0.86 4.92 3.26
CA CYS A 69 -0.43 4.59 2.66
C CYS A 69 -0.43 4.76 1.13
N ASP A 70 0.25 5.77 0.60
CA ASP A 70 0.42 5.95 -0.84
C ASP A 70 1.12 4.73 -1.48
N ILE A 71 2.22 4.27 -0.85
CA ILE A 71 2.95 3.07 -1.28
C ILE A 71 2.07 1.81 -1.13
N PHE A 72 1.41 1.66 0.01
CA PHE A 72 0.53 0.52 0.28
C PHE A 72 -0.61 0.40 -0.74
N ILE A 73 -1.31 1.51 -1.04
CA ILE A 73 -2.41 1.54 -2.01
C ILE A 73 -1.87 1.20 -3.40
N THR A 74 -0.74 1.77 -3.80
CA THR A 74 -0.13 1.53 -5.11
C THR A 74 0.27 0.07 -5.26
N GLU A 75 1.02 -0.50 -4.32
CA GLU A 75 1.43 -1.90 -4.34
C GLU A 75 0.22 -2.85 -4.37
N LEU A 76 -0.75 -2.66 -3.47
CA LEU A 76 -1.93 -3.53 -3.41
C LEU A 76 -2.73 -3.44 -4.72
N THR A 77 -2.84 -2.25 -5.31
CA THR A 77 -3.50 -2.05 -6.60
C THR A 77 -2.75 -2.76 -7.73
N MET A 78 -1.41 -2.66 -7.77
CA MET A 78 -0.58 -3.39 -8.74
C MET A 78 -0.75 -4.91 -8.59
N ARG A 79 -0.78 -5.43 -7.35
CA ARG A 79 -1.01 -6.86 -7.09
C ARG A 79 -2.40 -7.31 -7.51
N ALA A 80 -3.44 -6.53 -7.19
CA ALA A 80 -4.80 -6.82 -7.62
C ALA A 80 -4.95 -6.76 -9.14
N TRP A 81 -4.28 -5.83 -9.81
CA TRP A 81 -4.32 -5.69 -11.26
C TRP A 81 -3.86 -6.95 -12.00
N ILE A 82 -2.92 -7.71 -11.44
CA ILE A 82 -2.48 -9.01 -11.98
C ILE A 82 -3.69 -9.93 -12.20
N HIS A 83 -4.59 -10.02 -11.23
CA HIS A 83 -5.77 -10.86 -11.33
C HIS A 83 -6.81 -10.34 -12.32
N ALA A 84 -6.92 -9.02 -12.48
CA ALA A 84 -7.74 -8.45 -13.55
C ALA A 84 -7.19 -8.84 -14.94
N GLU A 85 -5.88 -8.71 -15.14
CA GLU A 85 -5.21 -9.08 -16.40
C GLU A 85 -5.32 -10.59 -16.70
N GLU A 86 -5.09 -11.45 -15.71
CA GLU A 86 -5.23 -12.92 -15.84
C GLU A 86 -6.63 -13.32 -16.30
N ASN A 87 -7.65 -12.58 -15.85
CA ASN A 87 -9.05 -12.76 -16.25
C ASN A 87 -9.42 -11.98 -17.51
N LYS A 88 -8.45 -11.42 -18.24
CA LYS A 88 -8.65 -10.61 -19.46
C LYS A 88 -9.56 -9.40 -19.27
N ARG A 89 -9.63 -8.87 -18.05
CA ARG A 89 -10.43 -7.69 -17.69
C ARG A 89 -9.55 -6.44 -17.69
N ARG A 90 -10.18 -5.31 -18.03
CA ARG A 90 -9.59 -3.96 -17.91
C ARG A 90 -10.24 -3.13 -16.81
N THR A 91 -11.12 -3.74 -16.03
CA THR A 91 -11.80 -3.14 -14.90
C THR A 91 -11.40 -3.93 -13.65
N LEU A 92 -10.76 -3.24 -12.71
CA LEU A 92 -10.39 -3.80 -11.42
C LEU A 92 -11.64 -4.02 -10.57
N GLN A 93 -11.75 -5.18 -9.94
CA GLN A 93 -12.89 -5.58 -9.12
C GLN A 93 -12.48 -5.88 -7.68
N LYS A 94 -13.44 -5.86 -6.76
CA LYS A 94 -13.20 -6.24 -5.35
C LYS A 94 -12.63 -7.65 -5.21
N SER A 95 -13.05 -8.59 -6.07
CA SER A 95 -12.52 -9.96 -6.09
C SER A 95 -11.04 -10.04 -6.46
N ASP A 96 -10.52 -9.08 -7.23
CA ASP A 96 -9.10 -9.02 -7.57
C ASP A 96 -8.25 -8.64 -6.35
N ILE A 97 -8.76 -7.69 -5.55
CA ILE A 97 -8.14 -7.30 -4.29
C ILE A 97 -8.16 -8.50 -3.34
N ALA A 98 -9.31 -9.17 -3.17
CA ALA A 98 -9.42 -10.35 -2.33
C ALA A 98 -8.43 -11.46 -2.74
N ALA A 99 -8.29 -11.72 -4.05
CA ALA A 99 -7.33 -12.69 -4.57
C ALA A 99 -5.86 -12.29 -4.30
N ALA A 100 -5.53 -11.00 -4.41
CA ALA A 100 -4.18 -10.49 -4.16
C ALA A 100 -3.78 -10.60 -2.68
N LEU A 101 -4.71 -10.32 -1.75
CA LEU A 101 -4.46 -10.42 -0.31
C LEU A 101 -4.06 -11.85 0.10
N GLN A 102 -4.61 -12.88 -0.57
CA GLN A 102 -4.31 -14.28 -0.29
C GLN A 102 -2.90 -14.73 -0.73
N LYS A 103 -2.15 -13.88 -1.44
CA LYS A 103 -0.80 -14.23 -1.95
C LYS A 103 0.32 -13.94 -0.97
N SER A 104 0.07 -13.21 0.12
CA SER A 104 1.09 -12.84 1.10
C SER A 104 0.48 -12.69 2.50
N ASP A 105 1.11 -13.30 3.50
CA ASP A 105 0.72 -13.22 4.92
C ASP A 105 0.88 -11.79 5.49
N MET A 106 1.65 -10.93 4.82
CA MET A 106 1.72 -9.49 5.13
C MET A 106 0.33 -8.83 5.16
N PHE A 107 -0.64 -9.38 4.41
CA PHE A 107 -1.99 -8.85 4.30
C PHE A 107 -3.00 -9.48 5.27
N ASP A 108 -2.58 -10.36 6.18
CA ASP A 108 -3.50 -11.06 7.09
C ASP A 108 -4.27 -10.10 8.02
N PHE A 109 -3.75 -8.90 8.27
CA PHE A 109 -4.46 -7.85 9.01
C PHE A 109 -5.75 -7.36 8.34
N LEU A 110 -6.01 -7.75 7.08
CA LEU A 110 -7.20 -7.37 6.30
C LEU A 110 -8.26 -8.47 6.17
N ILE A 111 -8.07 -9.63 6.78
CA ILE A 111 -8.99 -10.77 6.68
C ILE A 111 -10.42 -10.38 7.09
N ASP A 112 -10.58 -9.60 8.15
CA ASP A 112 -11.89 -9.18 8.65
C ASP A 112 -12.50 -8.01 7.85
N ILE A 113 -11.68 -7.33 7.04
CA ILE A 113 -12.11 -6.18 6.22
C ILE A 113 -12.55 -6.62 4.82
N VAL A 114 -11.87 -7.62 4.26
CA VAL A 114 -12.18 -8.20 2.95
C VAL A 114 -12.48 -9.69 3.15
N PRO A 115 -13.75 -10.05 3.42
CA PRO A 115 -14.16 -11.44 3.52
C PRO A 115 -13.80 -12.17 2.22
N ARG A 116 -13.27 -13.38 2.38
CA ARG A 116 -12.83 -14.25 1.29
C ARG A 116 -13.96 -14.57 0.30
#